data_AF-A0A2E6ZIM8-F1
#
_entry.id   AF-A0A2E6ZIM8-F1
#
_cell.length_a   1.000
_cell.length_b   1.000
_cell.length_c   1.000
_cell.angle_alpha   90.00
_cell.angle_beta   90.00
_cell.angle_gamma   90.00
#
_symmetry.space_group_name_H-M   'P 1'
#
loop_
_entity.id
_entity.type
_entity.pdbx_description
1 polymer ?
#
loop_
_entity_poly.entity_id
_entity_poly.type
_entity_poly.pdbx_seq_one_letter_code
_entity_poly.pdbx_strand_id
1 'polypeptide(L)'
;MSNINVIETLAHTLNDSELSDAIQILVKARNARQKSQLLEMKSSLLPGDTVEFYHSQKGKYIRGTVKKTKTKKALIVEEGANPMQRHLTWDVPMGMLKKC
;
A
#
# COMPACT_ATOMS: atom_id res chain seq x y z
N MET A 1 5.82 16.11 -20.13
CA MET A 1 6.71 14.94 -20.37
C MET A 1 6.65 14.05 -19.16
N SER A 2 6.38 12.76 -19.34
CA SER A 2 6.35 11.82 -18.23
C SER A 2 7.79 11.47 -17.84
N ASN A 3 8.12 11.50 -16.55
CA ASN A 3 9.44 11.08 -16.04
C ASN A 3 9.76 9.61 -16.40
N ILE A 4 8.76 8.83 -16.82
CA ILE A 4 8.96 7.47 -17.33
C ILE A 4 9.80 7.45 -18.61
N ASN A 5 9.65 8.45 -19.49
CA ASN A 5 10.36 8.51 -20.77
C ASN A 5 11.87 8.70 -20.57
N VAL A 6 12.28 9.35 -19.48
CA VAL A 6 13.70 9.49 -19.10
C VAL A 6 14.27 8.14 -18.70
N ILE A 7 13.51 7.34 -17.93
CA ILE A 7 13.91 5.99 -17.52
C ILE A 7 14.01 5.07 -18.74
N GLU A 8 13.05 5.15 -19.67
CA GLU A 8 13.09 4.41 -20.94
C GLU A 8 14.33 4.74 -21.77
N THR A 9 14.67 6.03 -21.87
CA THR A 9 15.87 6.47 -22.60
C THR A 9 17.15 5.94 -21.94
N LEU A 10 17.25 6.04 -20.61
CA LEU A 10 18.42 5.55 -19.87
C LEU A 10 18.58 4.03 -19.97
N ALA A 11 17.49 3.28 -20.03
CA ALA A 11 17.54 1.82 -20.17
C ALA A 11 18.26 1.36 -21.45
N HIS A 12 18.35 2.21 -22.47
CA HIS A 12 19.07 1.91 -23.72
C HIS A 12 20.55 2.29 -23.70
N THR A 13 20.99 3.11 -22.75
CA THR A 13 22.36 3.62 -22.69
C THR A 13 23.18 3.06 -21.53
N LEU A 14 22.51 2.53 -20.49
CA LEU A 14 23.16 1.92 -19.34
C LEU A 14 23.65 0.51 -19.71
N ASN A 15 24.83 0.14 -19.20
CA ASN A 15 25.29 -1.25 -19.27
C ASN A 15 24.61 -2.12 -18.18
N ASP A 16 24.78 -3.43 -18.23
CA ASP A 16 24.10 -4.38 -17.32
C ASP A 16 24.38 -4.11 -15.83
N SER A 17 25.60 -3.67 -15.48
CA SER A 17 25.95 -3.34 -14.09
C SER A 17 25.20 -2.09 -13.63
N GLU A 18 25.21 -1.05 -14.46
CA GLU A 18 24.52 0.21 -14.16
C GLU A 18 23.00 0.04 -14.13
N LEU A 19 22.44 -0.83 -14.97
CA LEU A 19 21.03 -1.16 -14.98
C LEU A 19 20.62 -1.87 -13.68
N SER A 20 21.43 -2.82 -13.22
CA SER A 20 21.22 -3.49 -11.92
C SER A 20 21.23 -2.48 -10.76
N ASP A 21 22.20 -1.57 -10.73
CA ASP A 21 22.31 -0.54 -9.70
C ASP A 21 21.13 0.45 -9.75
N ALA A 22 20.71 0.87 -10.94
CA ALA A 22 19.55 1.73 -11.13
C ALA A 22 18.26 1.07 -10.59
N ILE A 23 18.06 -0.21 -10.87
CA ILE A 23 16.93 -0.98 -10.33
C ILE A 23 16.98 -1.01 -8.79
N GLN A 24 18.15 -1.26 -8.20
CA GLN A 24 18.31 -1.27 -6.75
C GLN A 24 17.98 0.07 -6.11
N ILE A 25 18.40 1.18 -6.72
CA ILE A 25 18.08 2.54 -6.26
C ILE A 25 16.55 2.74 -6.23
N LEU A 26 15.86 2.37 -7.31
CA LEU A 26 14.39 2.49 -7.40
C LEU A 26 13.68 1.62 -6.36
N VAL A 27 14.13 0.38 -6.17
CA VAL A 27 13.60 -0.53 -5.15
C VAL A 27 13.81 0.03 -3.74
N LYS A 28 15.00 0.56 -3.45
CA LYS A 28 15.33 1.17 -2.16
C LYS A 28 14.44 2.38 -1.88
N ALA A 29 14.23 3.25 -2.85
CA ALA A 29 13.34 4.40 -2.74
C ALA A 29 11.88 3.97 -2.48
N ARG A 30 11.39 2.97 -3.21
CA ARG A 30 10.05 2.39 -3.00
C ARG A 30 9.89 1.86 -1.57
N ASN A 31 10.87 1.06 -1.11
CA ASN A 31 10.82 0.46 0.23
C ASN A 31 10.88 1.53 1.33
N ALA A 32 11.66 2.60 1.14
CA ALA A 32 11.72 3.72 2.08
C ALA A 32 10.37 4.46 2.19
N ARG A 33 9.68 4.69 1.07
CA ARG A 33 8.33 5.28 1.06
C ARG A 33 7.33 4.38 1.79
N GLN A 34 7.33 3.09 1.51
CA GLN A 34 6.46 2.12 2.19
C GLN A 34 6.73 2.04 3.70
N LYS A 35 7.99 2.10 4.12
CA LYS A 35 8.36 2.10 5.54
C LYS A 35 7.87 3.38 6.25
N SER A 36 8.00 4.52 5.60
CA SER A 36 7.55 5.81 6.14
C SER A 36 6.02 5.84 6.26
N GLN A 37 5.31 5.38 5.23
CA GLN A 37 3.86 5.23 5.24
C GLN A 37 3.39 4.24 6.33
N LEU A 38 4.11 3.14 6.53
CA LEU A 38 3.80 2.19 7.60
C LEU A 38 3.96 2.81 9.00
N LEU A 39 4.99 3.63 9.21
CA LEU A 39 5.20 4.34 10.47
C LEU A 39 4.08 5.35 10.72
N GLU A 40 3.75 6.15 9.71
CA GLU A 40 2.66 7.13 9.75
C GLU A 40 1.31 6.45 10.03
N MET A 41 1.01 5.35 9.33
CA MET A 41 -0.21 4.58 9.54
C MET A 41 -0.27 3.96 10.94
N LYS A 42 0.84 3.48 11.48
CA LYS A 42 0.88 2.96 12.86
C LYS A 42 0.56 4.04 13.90
N SER A 43 0.98 5.29 13.67
CA SER A 43 0.74 6.40 14.60
C SER A 43 -0.63 7.06 14.44
N SER A 44 -1.25 7.00 13.25
CA SER A 44 -2.43 7.81 12.91
C SER A 44 -3.72 7.02 12.70
N LEU A 45 -3.63 5.69 12.55
CA LEU A 45 -4.80 4.86 12.28
C LEU A 45 -5.56 4.58 13.58
N LEU A 46 -6.81 4.99 13.62
CA LEU A 46 -7.71 4.81 14.76
C LEU A 46 -8.95 4.01 14.33
N PRO A 47 -9.60 3.28 15.26
CA PRO A 47 -10.92 2.74 15.02
C PRO A 47 -11.90 3.85 14.60
N GLY A 48 -12.67 3.60 13.54
CA GLY A 48 -13.58 4.57 12.91
C GLY A 48 -13.01 5.25 11.67
N ASP A 49 -11.70 5.19 11.42
CA ASP A 49 -11.11 5.78 10.21
C ASP A 49 -11.56 5.05 8.94
N THR A 50 -11.77 5.80 7.87
CA THR A 50 -12.00 5.25 6.52
C THR A 50 -10.67 5.01 5.82
N VAL A 51 -10.53 3.82 5.23
CA VAL A 51 -9.33 3.39 4.52
C VAL A 51 -9.69 2.69 3.22
N GLU A 52 -8.74 2.70 2.29
CA GLU A 52 -8.76 1.90 1.07
C GLU A 52 -7.56 0.95 1.02
N PHE A 53 -7.74 -0.23 0.42
CA PHE A 53 -6.65 -1.18 0.16
C PHE A 53 -6.91 -2.00 -1.09
N TYR A 54 -5.86 -2.43 -1.76
CA TYR A 54 -5.96 -3.29 -2.94
C TYR A 54 -6.15 -4.77 -2.55
N HIS A 55 -7.19 -5.43 -3.07
CA HIS A 55 -7.44 -6.84 -2.84
C HIS A 55 -7.10 -7.67 -4.07
N SER A 56 -5.98 -8.39 -4.03
CA SER A 56 -5.41 -9.12 -5.17
C SER A 56 -6.39 -10.11 -5.80
N GLN A 57 -7.08 -10.94 -5.01
CA GLN A 57 -8.01 -11.95 -5.56
C GLN A 57 -9.26 -11.34 -6.21
N LYS A 58 -9.64 -10.11 -5.83
CA LYS A 58 -10.79 -9.41 -6.43
C LYS A 58 -10.33 -8.44 -7.52
N GLY A 59 -9.01 -8.25 -7.70
CA GLY A 59 -8.42 -7.34 -8.68
C GLY A 59 -8.78 -5.86 -8.50
N LYS A 60 -9.31 -5.45 -7.34
CA LYS A 60 -9.87 -4.10 -7.12
C LYS A 60 -9.48 -3.51 -5.77
N TYR A 61 -9.57 -2.18 -5.68
CA TYR A 61 -9.51 -1.47 -4.39
C TYR A 61 -10.83 -1.66 -3.64
N ILE A 62 -10.72 -1.94 -2.35
CA ILE A 62 -11.84 -2.04 -1.42
C ILE A 62 -11.73 -0.89 -0.43
N ARG A 63 -12.87 -0.24 -0.17
CA ARG A 63 -13.00 0.80 0.84
C ARG A 63 -13.70 0.24 2.07
N GLY A 64 -13.31 0.70 3.25
CA GLY A 64 -13.93 0.27 4.49
C GLY A 64 -13.50 1.07 5.70
N THR A 65 -14.07 0.73 6.84
CA THR A 65 -13.84 1.40 8.11
C THR A 65 -13.01 0.53 9.03
N VAL A 66 -12.05 1.13 9.73
CA VAL A 66 -11.23 0.45 10.72
C VAL A 66 -12.08 0.09 11.94
N LYS A 67 -12.29 -1.20 12.20
CA LYS A 67 -12.96 -1.67 13.42
C LYS A 67 -11.99 -1.78 14.58
N LYS A 68 -10.77 -2.24 14.32
CA LYS A 68 -9.74 -2.43 15.35
C LYS A 68 -8.35 -2.34 14.74
N THR A 69 -7.47 -1.60 15.39
CA THR A 69 -6.04 -1.60 15.08
C THR A 69 -5.30 -2.64 15.90
N LYS A 70 -4.34 -3.33 15.29
CA LYS A 70 -3.41 -4.29 15.91
C LYS A 70 -1.98 -3.84 15.60
N THR A 71 -0.97 -4.43 16.21
CA THR A 71 0.45 -3.98 16.10
C THR A 71 1.01 -3.92 14.67
N LYS A 72 0.52 -4.75 13.73
CA LYS A 72 1.02 -4.81 12.34
C LYS A 72 -0.09 -4.78 11.27
N LYS A 73 -1.35 -4.85 11.68
CA LYS A 73 -2.51 -5.02 10.80
C LYS A 73 -3.71 -4.31 11.41
N ALA A 74 -4.74 -4.05 10.60
CA ALA A 74 -6.01 -3.55 11.08
C ALA A 74 -7.14 -4.44 10.56
N LEU A 75 -8.20 -4.54 11.37
CA LEU A 75 -9.43 -5.21 10.99
C LEU A 75 -10.33 -4.17 10.33
N ILE A 76 -10.59 -4.34 9.04
CA ILE A 76 -11.38 -3.43 8.21
C ILE A 76 -12.74 -4.05 7.95
N VAL A 77 -13.81 -3.27 8.08
CA VAL A 77 -15.17 -3.63 7.69
C VAL A 77 -15.45 -2.94 6.36
N GLU A 78 -15.73 -3.70 5.31
CA GLU A 78 -16.06 -3.15 3.97
C GLU A 78 -17.27 -2.22 4.03
N GLU A 79 -17.26 -1.11 3.29
CA GLU A 79 -18.40 -0.18 3.25
C GLU A 79 -19.68 -0.88 2.76
N GLY A 80 -20.81 -0.62 3.41
CA GLY A 80 -22.08 -1.29 3.13
C GLY A 80 -22.22 -2.69 3.73
N ALA A 81 -21.19 -3.20 4.40
CA ALA A 81 -21.27 -4.44 5.14
C ALA A 81 -22.00 -4.28 6.48
N ASN A 82 -22.85 -5.25 6.83
CA ASN A 82 -23.38 -5.34 8.19
C ASN A 82 -22.24 -5.79 9.15
N PRO A 83 -21.91 -5.04 10.22
CA PRO A 83 -20.80 -5.37 11.12
C PRO A 83 -20.89 -6.72 11.83
N MET A 84 -22.07 -7.36 11.83
CA MET A 84 -22.29 -8.72 12.33
C MET A 84 -21.92 -9.82 11.33
N GLN A 85 -21.82 -9.52 10.03
CA GLN A 85 -21.42 -10.48 9.00
C GLN A 85 -19.89 -10.56 8.88
N ARG A 86 -19.31 -11.67 9.37
CA ARG A 86 -17.85 -11.91 9.33
C ARG A 86 -17.26 -11.95 7.92
N HIS A 87 -18.05 -12.27 6.90
CA HIS A 87 -17.61 -12.45 5.52
C HIS A 87 -17.11 -11.17 4.84
N LEU A 88 -17.36 -10.00 5.45
CA LEU A 88 -17.00 -8.68 4.91
C LEU A 88 -16.00 -7.94 5.81
N THR A 89 -15.34 -8.69 6.72
CA THR A 89 -14.24 -8.18 7.55
C THR A 89 -12.90 -8.71 7.05
N TRP A 90 -11.93 -7.81 6.91
CA TRP A 90 -10.62 -8.09 6.34
C TRP A 90 -9.51 -7.75 7.35
N ASP A 91 -8.60 -8.70 7.60
CA ASP A 91 -7.39 -8.45 8.38
C ASP A 91 -6.30 -7.97 7.40
N VAL A 92 -6.05 -6.66 7.35
CA VAL A 92 -5.19 -6.05 6.33
C VAL A 92 -3.89 -5.54 6.96
N PRO A 93 -2.71 -5.87 6.43
CA PRO A 93 -1.44 -5.30 6.87
C PRO A 93 -1.46 -3.77 6.76
N MET A 94 -0.97 -3.06 7.79
CA MET A 94 -1.03 -1.60 7.84
C MET A 94 -0.33 -0.93 6.65
N GLY A 95 0.73 -1.53 6.10
CA GLY A 95 1.43 -1.00 4.93
C GLY A 95 0.67 -1.14 3.60
N MET A 96 -0.47 -1.84 3.59
CA MET A 96 -1.37 -1.93 2.44
C MET A 96 -2.56 -0.98 2.55
N LEU A 97 -2.74 -0.34 3.71
CA LEU A 97 -3.82 0.59 3.95
C LEU A 97 -3.40 1.98 3.48
N LYS A 98 -4.37 2.69 2.92
CA LYS A 98 -4.26 4.11 2.65
C LYS A 98 -5.47 4.79 3.29
N LYS A 99 -5.20 5.77 4.17
CA LYS A 99 -6.25 6.57 4.80
C LYS A 99 -6.92 7.45 3.74
N CYS A 100 -8.24 7.48 3.74
CA CYS A 100 -9.04 8.35 2.85
C CYS A 100 -9.27 9.71 3.48
#